data_AF-A0A932D0E7-F1
#
_entry.id   AF-A0A932D0E7-F1
#
_cell.length_a   1.000
_cell.length_b   1.000
_cell.length_c   1.000
_cell.angle_alpha   90.00
_cell.angle_beta   90.00
_cell.angle_gamma   90.00
#
_symmetry.space_group_name_H-M   'P 1'
#
loop_
_entity.id
_entity.type
_entity.pdbx_description
1 polymer ?
#
loop_
_entity_poly.entity_id
_entity_poly.type
_entity_poly.pdbx_seq_one_letter_code
_entity_poly.pdbx_strand_id
1 'polypeptide(L)'
;MTSAARELEQVLERERLAAARADVDLLIALQDDKRLAIERLRQSASPPEIVDPLIQRARGNIGLIRQLVHCLGGILGEDSPVYSRDGATRAAPVRHPRGCI
;
A
#
# COMPACT_ATOMS: atom_id res chain seq x y z
N MET A 1 -22.26 12.83 -6.28
CA MET A 1 -20.88 12.64 -5.80
C MET A 1 -20.33 13.98 -5.35
N THR A 2 -19.85 14.10 -4.11
CA THR A 2 -19.34 15.37 -3.56
C THR A 2 -17.98 15.74 -4.17
N SER A 3 -17.58 17.01 -4.09
CA SER A 3 -16.26 17.46 -4.58
C SER A 3 -15.12 16.71 -3.88
N ALA A 4 -15.24 16.46 -2.58
CA ALA A 4 -14.24 15.73 -1.79
C ALA A 4 -14.13 14.25 -2.18
N ALA A 5 -15.25 13.59 -2.49
CA ALA A 5 -15.25 12.20 -2.95
C ALA A 5 -14.57 12.06 -4.33
N ARG A 6 -14.82 13.01 -5.23
CA ARG A 6 -14.16 13.05 -6.55
C ARG A 6 -12.66 13.30 -6.42
N GLU A 7 -12.25 14.18 -5.51
CA GLU A 7 -10.83 14.43 -5.25
C GLU A 7 -10.11 13.16 -4.77
N LEU A 8 -10.69 12.46 -3.76
CA LEU A 8 -10.11 11.22 -3.28
C LEU A 8 -10.09 10.13 -4.36
N GLU A 9 -11.14 10.03 -5.18
CA GLU A 9 -11.18 9.10 -6.31
C GLU A 9 -10.02 9.34 -7.28
N GLN A 10 -9.73 10.60 -7.64
CA GLN A 10 -8.63 10.94 -8.53
C GLN A 10 -7.26 10.59 -7.93
N VAL A 11 -7.06 10.85 -6.63
CA VAL A 11 -5.83 10.48 -5.94
C VAL A 11 -5.65 8.96 -5.90
N LEU A 12 -6.71 8.20 -5.61
CA LEU A 12 -6.67 6.74 -5.61
C LEU A 12 -6.38 6.15 -7.00
N GLU A 13 -6.90 6.75 -8.07
CA GLU A 13 -6.59 6.30 -9.43
C GLU A 13 -5.13 6.60 -9.81
N ARG A 14 -4.61 7.78 -9.45
CA ARG A 14 -3.18 8.11 -9.62
C ARG A 14 -2.28 7.15 -8.84
N GLU A 15 -2.64 6.81 -7.60
CA GLU A 15 -1.90 5.85 -6.77
C GLU A 15 -1.90 4.45 -7.39
N ARG A 16 -3.04 4.00 -7.93
CA ARG A 16 -3.14 2.71 -8.62
C ARG A 16 -2.22 2.64 -9.84
N LEU A 17 -2.20 3.71 -10.64
CA LEU A 17 -1.34 3.81 -11.83
C LEU A 17 0.15 3.88 -11.46
N ALA A 18 0.50 4.62 -10.42
CA ALA A 18 1.86 4.70 -9.91
C ALA A 18 2.35 3.32 -9.41
N ALA A 19 1.52 2.61 -8.62
CA ALA A 19 1.82 1.25 -8.17
C ALA A 19 1.99 0.27 -9.33
N ALA A 20 1.12 0.33 -10.35
CA ALA A 20 1.21 -0.53 -11.53
C ALA A 20 2.48 -0.28 -12.36
N ARG A 21 3.05 0.93 -12.29
CA ARG A 21 4.28 1.32 -13.00
C ARG A 21 5.54 1.20 -12.14
N ALA A 22 5.42 0.76 -10.88
CA ALA A 22 6.50 0.79 -9.90
C ALA A 22 7.12 2.19 -9.70
N ASP A 23 6.32 3.25 -9.89
CA ASP A 23 6.74 4.64 -9.71
C ASP A 23 6.70 5.00 -8.22
N VAL A 24 7.78 4.66 -7.51
CA VAL A 24 7.88 4.82 -6.04
C VAL A 24 7.89 6.30 -5.65
N ASP A 25 8.54 7.16 -6.43
CA ASP A 25 8.61 8.59 -6.14
C ASP A 25 7.23 9.23 -6.20
N LEU A 26 6.43 8.89 -7.22
CA LEU A 26 5.05 9.36 -7.30
C LEU A 26 4.17 8.78 -6.18
N LEU A 27 4.37 7.51 -5.80
CA LEU A 27 3.65 6.91 -4.67
C LEU A 27 3.91 7.66 -3.35
N ILE A 28 5.15 8.10 -3.12
CA ILE A 28 5.53 8.92 -1.96
C ILE A 28 4.87 10.29 -2.04
N ALA A 29 4.97 10.98 -3.18
CA ALA A 29 4.39 12.31 -3.37
C ALA A 29 2.86 12.31 -3.18
N LEU A 30 2.17 11.24 -3.57
CA LEU A 30 0.72 11.10 -3.44
C LEU A 30 0.23 10.92 -2.00
N GLN A 31 1.08 10.61 -1.02
CA GLN A 31 0.63 10.35 0.36
C GLN A 31 0.05 11.60 1.02
N ASP A 32 0.65 12.77 0.80
CA ASP A 32 0.14 14.03 1.33
C ASP A 32 -1.19 14.43 0.67
N ASP A 33 -1.28 14.32 -0.67
CA ASP A 33 -2.52 14.54 -1.43
C ASP A 33 -3.65 13.63 -0.92
N LYS A 34 -3.34 12.35 -0.68
CA LYS A 34 -4.31 11.35 -0.18
C LYS A 34 -4.78 11.67 1.23
N ARG A 35 -3.87 12.09 2.11
CA ARG A 35 -4.22 12.52 3.48
C ARG A 35 -5.17 13.71 3.44
N LEU A 36 -4.85 14.75 2.67
CA LEU A 36 -5.69 15.95 2.54
C LEU A 36 -7.07 15.62 1.96
N ALA A 37 -7.14 14.78 0.93
CA ALA A 37 -8.40 14.36 0.34
C ALA A 37 -9.28 13.57 1.34
N ILE A 38 -8.67 12.70 2.17
CA ILE A 38 -9.38 11.97 3.23
C ILE A 38 -9.93 12.93 4.29
N GLU A 39 -9.15 13.92 4.72
CA GLU A 39 -9.58 14.92 5.70
C GLU A 39 -10.78 15.73 5.19
N ARG A 40 -10.72 16.19 3.93
CA ARG A 40 -11.83 16.89 3.28
C ARG A 40 -13.07 16.00 3.14
N LEU A 41 -12.88 14.72 2.82
CA LEU A 41 -13.98 13.77 2.75
C LEU A 41 -14.65 13.59 4.12
N ARG A 42 -13.87 13.48 5.19
CA ARG A 42 -14.40 13.39 6.57
C ARG A 42 -15.21 14.63 6.95
N GLN A 43 -14.73 15.82 6.59
CA GLN A 43 -15.43 17.09 6.85
C GLN A 43 -16.73 17.23 6.06
N SER A 44 -16.81 16.61 4.89
CA SER A 44 -17.99 16.69 4.00
C SER A 44 -19.19 15.85 4.45
N ALA A 45 -19.06 15.04 5.51
CA ALA A 45 -20.09 14.11 5.99
C ALA A 45 -20.70 13.25 4.86
N SER A 46 -19.88 12.78 3.92
CA SER A 46 -20.34 12.01 2.77
C SER A 46 -20.99 10.68 3.21
N PRO A 47 -22.10 10.25 2.58
CA PRO A 47 -22.81 9.04 2.96
C PRO A 47 -21.99 7.76 2.68
N PRO A 48 -22.22 6.67 3.43
CA PRO A 48 -21.47 5.41 3.30
C PRO A 48 -21.47 4.85 1.88
N GLU A 49 -22.58 4.98 1.14
CA GLU A 49 -22.71 4.54 -0.26
C GLU A 49 -21.66 5.16 -1.19
N ILE A 50 -21.16 6.35 -0.86
CA ILE A 50 -20.09 7.03 -1.60
C ILE A 50 -18.71 6.68 -1.04
N VAL A 51 -18.60 6.50 0.28
CA VAL A 51 -17.32 6.27 0.97
C VAL A 51 -16.85 4.82 0.80
N ASP A 52 -17.75 3.85 0.87
CA ASP A 52 -17.40 2.42 0.83
C ASP A 52 -16.68 2.01 -0.45
N PRO A 53 -17.11 2.43 -1.66
CA PRO A 53 -16.36 2.15 -2.89
C PRO A 53 -14.93 2.72 -2.86
N LEU A 54 -14.73 3.90 -2.25
CA LEU A 54 -13.41 4.53 -2.13
C LEU A 54 -12.52 3.74 -1.16
N ILE A 55 -13.08 3.23 -0.06
CA ILE A 55 -12.38 2.35 0.87
C ILE A 55 -11.93 1.06 0.17
N GLN A 56 -12.80 0.43 -0.63
CA GLN A 56 -12.45 -0.80 -1.34
C GLN A 56 -11.32 -0.56 -2.35
N ARG A 57 -11.36 0.57 -3.09
CA ARG A 57 -10.26 0.96 -3.98
C ARG A 57 -8.95 1.18 -3.23
N ALA A 58 -8.99 1.91 -2.11
CA ALA A 58 -7.80 2.15 -1.30
C ALA A 58 -7.18 0.84 -0.78
N ARG A 59 -8.01 -0.14 -0.38
CA ARG A 59 -7.55 -1.48 0.00
C ARG A 59 -6.91 -2.22 -1.16
N GLY A 60 -7.50 -2.13 -2.36
CA GLY A 60 -6.91 -2.69 -3.58
C GLY A 60 -5.52 -2.12 -3.88
N ASN A 61 -5.37 -0.80 -3.80
CA ASN A 61 -4.08 -0.13 -3.99
C ASN A 61 -3.03 -0.58 -2.96
N ILE A 62 -3.41 -0.74 -1.69
CA ILE A 62 -2.50 -1.27 -0.66
C ILE A 62 -2.02 -2.67 -1.02
N GLY A 63 -2.89 -3.53 -1.57
CA GLY A 63 -2.51 -4.85 -2.08
C GLY A 63 -1.44 -4.75 -3.17
N LEU A 64 -1.63 -3.87 -4.15
CA LEU A 64 -0.65 -3.63 -5.23
C LEU A 64 0.69 -3.12 -4.69
N ILE A 65 0.68 -2.16 -3.77
CA ILE A 65 1.90 -1.60 -3.18
C ILE A 65 2.64 -2.67 -2.36
N ARG A 66 1.94 -3.53 -1.61
CA ARG A 66 2.56 -4.65 -0.90
C ARG A 66 3.24 -5.63 -1.85
N GLN A 67 2.57 -5.95 -2.97
CA GLN A 67 3.15 -6.82 -3.98
C GLN A 67 4.40 -6.18 -4.61
N LEU A 68 4.36 -4.88 -4.90
CA LEU A 68 5.51 -4.14 -5.40
C LEU A 68 6.69 -4.20 -4.43
N VAL A 69 6.46 -3.92 -3.14
CA VAL A 69 7.50 -4.01 -2.10
C VAL A 69 8.08 -5.42 -2.02
N HIS A 70 7.25 -6.46 -2.06
CA HIS A 70 7.72 -7.84 -2.07
C HIS A 70 8.57 -8.17 -3.31
N CYS A 71 8.16 -7.73 -4.50
CA CYS A 71 8.95 -7.91 -5.72
C CYS A 71 10.30 -7.19 -5.63
N LEU A 72 10.34 -5.96 -5.10
CA LEU A 72 11.58 -5.21 -4.91
C LEU A 72 12.51 -5.89 -3.89
N GLY A 73 11.98 -6.40 -2.78
CA GLY A 73 12.75 -7.17 -1.79
C GLY A 73 13.37 -8.45 -2.39
N GLY A 74 12.62 -9.14 -3.24
CA GLY A 74 13.12 -10.28 -4.01
C GLY A 74 14.25 -9.91 -4.97
N ILE A 75 14.14 -8.80 -5.69
CA ILE A 75 15.17 -8.31 -6.62
C ILE A 75 16.44 -7.90 -5.89
N LEU A 76 16.30 -7.24 -4.74
CA LEU A 76 17.44 -6.80 -3.92
C LEU A 76 18.09 -7.96 -3.13
N GLY A 77 17.52 -9.17 -3.22
CA GLY A 77 18.02 -10.34 -2.51
C GLY A 77 17.76 -10.31 -1.00
N GLU A 78 16.91 -9.38 -0.52
CA GLU A 78 16.52 -9.30 0.89
C GLU A 78 15.65 -10.49 1.31
N ASP A 79 14.94 -11.10 0.35
CA ASP A 79 14.17 -12.32 0.51
C ASP A 79 14.99 -13.60 0.17
N SER A 80 16.29 -13.48 -0.10
CA SER A 80 17.11 -14.64 -0.46
C SER A 80 17.29 -15.55 0.77
N PRO A 81 16.87 -16.82 0.72
CA PRO A 81 17.19 -17.76 1.78
C PRO A 81 18.71 -17.89 1.88
N VAL A 82 19.25 -17.68 3.08
CA VAL A 82 20.67 -17.91 3.37
C VAL A 82 20.91 -19.42 3.28
N TYR A 83 21.37 -19.90 2.12
CA TYR A 83 21.82 -21.27 1.99
C TYR A 83 23.15 -21.43 2.73
N SER A 84 23.13 -22.19 3.82
CA SER A 84 24.37 -22.68 4.43
C SER A 84 25.15 -23.56 3.45
N ARG A 85 26.48 -23.57 3.57
CA ARG A 85 27.44 -24.29 2.70
C ARG A 85 27.12 -25.79 2.53
N ASP A 86 26.31 -26.36 3.42
CA ASP A 86 25.94 -27.78 3.43
C ASP A 86 24.56 -28.07 2.80
N GLY A 87 23.93 -27.10 2.12
CA GLY A 87 22.65 -27.32 1.42
C GLY A 87 21.44 -27.56 2.34
N ALA A 88 21.61 -27.55 3.66
CA ALA A 88 20.52 -27.58 4.61
C ALA A 88 19.83 -26.21 4.63
N THR A 89 18.60 -26.13 4.12
CA THR A 89 17.73 -24.96 4.30
C THR A 89 17.40 -24.83 5.78
N ARG A 90 18.10 -23.97 6.52
CA ARG A 90 17.56 -23.51 7.80
C ARG A 90 16.37 -22.64 7.45
N ALA A 91 15.16 -23.17 7.66
CA ALA A 91 13.94 -22.37 7.63
C ALA A 91 14.19 -21.11 8.46
N ALA A 92 14.06 -19.94 7.84
CA ALA A 92 14.23 -18.68 8.54
C ALA A 92 13.31 -18.70 9.78
N PRO A 93 13.81 -18.33 10.98
CA PRO A 93 12.95 -18.30 12.15
C PRO A 93 11.82 -17.31 11.88
N VAL A 94 10.58 -17.81 11.99
CA VAL A 94 9.37 -17.01 11.91
C VAL A 94 9.50 -15.90 12.96
N ARG A 95 9.76 -14.66 12.53
CA ARG A 95 9.70 -13.50 13.42
C ARG A 95 8.24 -13.30 13.79
N HIS A 96 7.81 -13.88 14.91
CA HIS A 96 6.57 -13.52 15.56
C HIS A 96 6.64 -12.04 15.98
N PRO A 97 5.66 -11.20 15.59
CA PRO A 97 5.58 -9.85 16.12
C PRO A 97 4.99 -9.92 17.55
N ARG A 98 5.89 -9.63 18.51
CA ARG A 98 5.66 -9.05 19.84
C ARG A 98 5.28 -9.95 21.01
N GLY A 99 6.00 -9.70 22.11
CA GLY A 99 5.59 -10.01 23.46
C GLY A 99 6.71 -9.78 24.47
N CYS A 100 6.95 -8.52 24.85
CA CYS A 100 7.59 -8.20 26.12
C CYS A 100 6.67 -8.71 27.25
N ILE A 101 7.20 -9.54 28.17
CA ILE A 101 7.14 -9.39 29.64
C ILE A 101 8.40 -10.04 30.20
#